data_AF-A0A962QQU8-F1
#
_entry.id   AF-A0A962QQU8-F1
#
_cell.length_a   1.000
_cell.length_b   1.000
_cell.length_c   1.000
_cell.angle_alpha   90.00
_cell.angle_beta   90.00
_cell.angle_gamma   90.00
#
_symmetry.space_group_name_H-M   'P 1'
#
loop_
_entity.id
_entity.type
_entity.pdbx_description
1 polymer ?
#
loop_
_entity_poly.entity_id
_entity_poly.type
_entity_poly.pdbx_seq_one_letter_code
_entity_poly.pdbx_strand_id
1 'polypeptide(L)'
;MSNSYLFTSESVSDGHPDKLADRISDTVLDRCLALDPQAKVACETLLADDLVVVAGEFRLGPLGAFETVRDELDGMVRRVLRETGYNAGFPGIDPETCEVQNRVHGQSAQIAKGVEREDGILGAGDQGLMFGYACDETAELMPLPIQLAHRLMQRQHELRSGGELAWLRPDAKA
;
A
#
# COMPACT_ATOMS: atom_id res chain seq x y z
N MET A 1 -26.41 -32.17 -7.79
CA MET A 1 -27.54 -31.26 -7.50
C MET A 1 -27.25 -29.96 -8.21
N SER A 2 -28.12 -29.48 -9.11
CA SER A 2 -27.96 -28.16 -9.73
C SER A 2 -28.57 -27.10 -8.83
N ASN A 3 -27.87 -26.77 -7.74
CA ASN A 3 -28.14 -25.56 -6.97
C ASN A 3 -27.24 -24.47 -7.52
N SER A 4 -27.81 -23.56 -8.30
CA SER A 4 -27.14 -22.31 -8.67
C SER A 4 -27.30 -21.30 -7.54
N TYR A 5 -26.24 -20.57 -7.23
CA TYR A 5 -26.27 -19.43 -6.32
C TYR A 5 -25.57 -18.24 -6.96
N LEU A 6 -25.83 -17.04 -6.45
CA LEU A 6 -25.12 -15.83 -6.83
C LEU A 6 -24.06 -15.53 -5.79
N PHE A 7 -22.86 -15.22 -6.25
CA PHE A 7 -21.73 -14.81 -5.42
C PHE A 7 -21.05 -13.61 -6.07
N THR A 8 -20.71 -12.63 -5.25
CA THR A 8 -20.15 -11.35 -5.72
C THR A 8 -18.82 -11.10 -5.02
N SER A 9 -17.87 -10.55 -5.76
CA SER A 9 -16.63 -9.98 -5.25
C SER A 9 -16.36 -8.68 -5.99
N GLU A 10 -15.53 -7.83 -5.41
CA GLU A 10 -15.23 -6.51 -5.95
C GLU A 10 -13.72 -6.24 -5.90
N SER A 11 -13.28 -5.27 -6.70
CA SER A 11 -11.94 -4.74 -6.68
C SER A 11 -11.95 -3.25 -6.98
N VAL A 12 -10.85 -2.58 -6.66
CA VAL A 12 -10.63 -1.17 -6.90
C VAL A 12 -9.29 -0.97 -7.60
N SER A 13 -9.17 0.11 -8.36
CA SER A 13 -7.95 0.42 -9.10
C SER A 13 -6.81 0.86 -8.19
N ASP A 14 -5.62 0.98 -8.77
CA ASP A 14 -4.44 1.51 -8.13
C ASP A 14 -4.54 3.01 -7.77
N GLY A 15 -5.55 3.70 -8.31
CA GLY A 15 -5.90 5.08 -7.98
C GLY A 15 -7.00 5.22 -6.93
N HIS A 16 -7.57 4.14 -6.40
CA HIS A 16 -8.48 4.26 -5.27
C HIS A 16 -7.74 4.84 -4.05
N PRO A 17 -8.31 5.76 -3.25
CA PRO A 17 -7.62 6.40 -2.13
C PRO A 17 -7.06 5.38 -1.11
N ASP A 18 -7.81 4.31 -0.81
CA ASP A 18 -7.31 3.27 0.10
C ASP A 18 -6.12 2.51 -0.52
N LYS A 19 -6.12 2.28 -1.84
CA LYS A 19 -4.99 1.63 -2.52
C LYS A 19 -3.80 2.56 -2.73
N LEU A 20 -4.02 3.86 -2.82
CA LEU A 20 -2.95 4.85 -2.73
C LEU A 20 -2.30 4.84 -1.35
N ALA A 21 -3.09 4.77 -0.27
CA ALA A 21 -2.56 4.64 1.08
C ALA A 21 -1.68 3.40 1.21
N ASP A 22 -2.18 2.23 0.78
CA ASP A 22 -1.41 0.98 0.75
C ASP A 22 -0.08 1.16 -0.01
N ARG A 23 -0.13 1.70 -1.23
CA ARG A 23 1.07 1.90 -2.08
C ARG A 23 2.08 2.87 -1.47
N ILE A 24 1.63 3.94 -0.85
CA ILE A 24 2.52 4.91 -0.18
C ILE A 24 3.19 4.23 1.02
N SER A 25 2.42 3.52 1.84
CA SER A 25 2.94 2.76 2.98
C SER A 25 3.99 1.73 2.55
N ASP A 26 3.70 0.96 1.49
CA ASP A 26 4.63 -0.04 0.94
C ASP A 26 5.86 0.60 0.28
N THR A 27 5.73 1.77 -0.35
CA THR A 27 6.89 2.52 -0.88
C THR A 27 7.85 2.95 0.23
N VAL A 28 7.31 3.36 1.38
CA VAL A 28 8.12 3.68 2.57
C VAL A 28 8.77 2.42 3.14
N LEU A 29 8.05 1.30 3.17
CA LEU A 29 8.60 -0.01 3.56
C LEU A 29 9.75 -0.43 2.66
N ASP A 30 9.58 -0.35 1.34
CA ASP A 30 10.62 -0.66 0.35
C ASP A 30 11.86 0.19 0.58
N ARG A 31 11.68 1.48 0.85
CA ARG A 31 12.81 2.38 1.12
C ARG A 31 13.54 2.01 2.41
N CYS A 32 12.80 1.68 3.47
CA CYS A 32 13.38 1.19 4.72
C CYS A 32 14.18 -0.10 4.49
N LEU A 33 13.60 -1.10 3.81
CA LEU A 33 14.24 -2.39 3.53
C LEU A 33 15.47 -2.28 2.63
N ALA A 34 15.48 -1.31 1.70
CA ALA A 34 16.63 -1.03 0.87
C ALA A 34 17.82 -0.46 1.65
N LEU A 35 17.57 0.28 2.74
CA LEU A 35 18.61 0.80 3.65
C LEU A 35 19.01 -0.22 4.71
N ASP A 36 18.04 -0.97 5.22
CA ASP A 36 18.22 -1.97 6.26
C ASP A 36 17.27 -3.17 6.03
N PRO A 37 17.78 -4.32 5.54
CA PRO A 37 16.98 -5.53 5.36
C PRO A 37 16.35 -6.07 6.64
N GLN A 38 16.79 -5.63 7.83
CA GLN A 38 16.23 -6.01 9.13
C GLN A 38 15.29 -4.96 9.72
N ALA A 39 14.96 -3.90 8.94
CA ALA A 39 14.09 -2.83 9.38
C ALA A 39 12.76 -3.36 9.93
N LYS A 40 12.26 -2.72 10.99
CA LYS A 40 10.89 -2.90 11.46
C LYS A 40 10.09 -1.67 11.08
N VAL A 41 8.99 -1.86 10.37
CA VAL A 41 8.21 -0.77 9.81
C VAL A 41 6.73 -1.07 10.04
N ALA A 42 6.06 -0.19 10.77
CA ALA A 42 4.62 -0.08 10.79
C ALA A 42 4.28 1.31 10.23
N CYS A 43 3.91 1.36 8.96
CA CYS A 43 3.67 2.61 8.23
C CYS A 43 2.20 2.71 7.85
N GLU A 44 1.53 3.74 8.38
CA GLU A 44 0.13 4.02 8.14
C GLU A 44 0.03 5.28 7.28
N THR A 45 -0.80 5.23 6.25
CA THR A 45 -1.04 6.39 5.38
C THR A 45 -2.52 6.72 5.39
N LEU A 46 -2.84 8.00 5.61
CA LEU A 46 -4.18 8.54 5.49
C LEU A 46 -4.22 9.57 4.36
N LEU A 47 -5.23 9.48 3.50
CA LEU A 47 -5.52 10.47 2.47
C LEU A 47 -6.88 11.10 2.73
N ALA A 48 -6.96 12.43 2.66
CA ALA A 48 -8.20 13.19 2.72
C ALA A 48 -8.00 14.55 2.04
N ASP A 49 -8.91 14.96 1.15
CA ASP A 49 -8.98 16.31 0.52
C ASP A 49 -7.66 17.12 0.46
N ASP A 50 -6.81 16.78 -0.52
CA ASP A 50 -5.48 17.37 -0.75
C ASP A 50 -4.47 17.29 0.42
N LEU A 51 -4.71 16.38 1.37
CA LEU A 51 -3.82 16.05 2.48
C LEU A 51 -3.45 14.56 2.46
N VAL A 52 -2.15 14.30 2.65
CA VAL A 52 -1.57 12.98 2.93
C VAL A 52 -0.88 13.03 4.28
N VAL A 53 -1.26 12.15 5.19
CA VAL A 53 -0.57 11.95 6.47
C VAL A 53 0.11 10.60 6.44
N VAL A 54 1.42 10.56 6.66
CA VAL A 54 2.17 9.32 6.85
C VAL A 54 2.62 9.26 8.30
N ALA A 55 2.20 8.22 9.00
CA ALA A 55 2.41 8.04 10.43
C ALA A 55 2.91 6.62 10.75
N GLY A 56 3.41 6.42 11.96
CA GLY A 56 3.76 5.09 12.46
C GLY A 56 5.16 5.00 13.03
N GLU A 57 5.64 3.77 13.20
CA GLU A 57 6.82 3.45 14.00
C GLU A 57 7.85 2.67 13.20
N PHE A 58 9.05 3.24 13.05
CA PHE A 58 10.13 2.60 12.29
C PHE A 58 11.33 2.30 13.20
N ARG A 59 12.04 1.22 12.89
CA ARG A 59 13.31 0.86 13.50
C ARG A 59 14.28 0.44 12.42
N LEU A 60 15.33 1.24 12.22
CA LEU A 60 16.41 0.98 11.27
C LEU A 60 17.74 0.98 12.04
N GLY A 61 18.61 0.03 11.72
CA GLY A 61 19.91 -0.15 12.34
C GLY A 61 20.99 0.86 11.91
N PRO A 62 21.16 1.16 10.61
CA PRO A 62 22.21 2.07 10.17
C PRO A 62 21.99 3.51 10.65
N LEU A 63 23.06 4.15 11.14
CA LEU A 63 23.04 5.52 11.60
C LEU A 63 22.62 6.47 10.47
N GLY A 64 21.63 7.32 10.73
CA GLY A 64 21.11 8.27 9.74
C GLY A 64 20.06 7.70 8.77
N ALA A 65 19.78 6.37 8.81
CA ALA A 65 18.83 5.76 7.89
C ALA A 65 17.39 6.22 8.16
N PHE A 66 16.99 6.35 9.43
CA PHE A 66 15.68 6.87 9.79
C PHE A 66 15.49 8.31 9.32
N GLU A 67 16.48 9.17 9.53
CA GLU A 67 16.48 10.56 9.04
C GLU A 67 16.39 10.61 7.52
N THR A 68 17.15 9.75 6.82
CA THR A 68 17.10 9.64 5.35
C THR A 68 15.69 9.32 4.86
N VAL A 69 15.03 8.30 5.44
CA VAL A 69 13.64 7.93 5.09
C VAL A 69 12.70 9.10 5.36
N ARG A 70 12.85 9.76 6.51
CA ARG A 70 11.99 10.86 6.94
C ARG A 70 12.10 12.08 6.00
N ASP A 71 13.31 12.40 5.56
CA ASP A 71 13.59 13.53 4.68
C ASP A 71 13.13 13.26 3.23
N GLU A 72 13.15 12.00 2.79
CA GLU A 72 12.69 11.59 1.45
C GLU A 72 11.17 11.39 1.35
N LEU A 73 10.44 11.36 2.49
CA LEU A 73 9.05 10.94 2.57
C LEU A 73 8.11 11.77 1.66
N ASP A 74 8.23 13.10 1.68
CA ASP A 74 7.41 13.98 0.81
C ASP A 74 7.63 13.64 -0.68
N GLY A 75 8.89 13.44 -1.07
CA GLY A 75 9.25 13.06 -2.44
C GLY A 75 8.70 11.69 -2.84
N MET A 76 8.66 10.72 -1.93
CA MET A 76 8.08 9.39 -2.17
C MET A 76 6.55 9.48 -2.36
N VAL A 77 5.85 10.18 -1.47
CA VAL A 77 4.39 10.40 -1.58
C VAL A 77 4.02 11.01 -2.92
N ARG A 78 4.66 12.12 -3.29
CA ARG A 78 4.37 12.83 -4.54
C ARG A 78 4.71 11.97 -5.76
N ARG A 79 5.75 11.14 -5.69
CA ARG A 79 6.10 10.20 -6.77
C ARG A 79 5.01 9.16 -6.98
N VAL A 80 4.53 8.53 -5.90
CA VAL A 80 3.45 7.52 -5.99
C VAL A 80 2.18 8.12 -6.60
N LEU A 81 1.79 9.33 -6.19
CA LEU A 81 0.65 10.03 -6.77
C LEU A 81 0.80 10.27 -8.28
N ARG A 82 1.97 10.77 -8.72
CA ARG A 82 2.27 10.99 -10.15
C ARG A 82 2.28 9.69 -10.96
N GLU A 83 2.96 8.66 -10.46
CA GLU A 83 3.04 7.35 -11.13
C GLU A 83 1.66 6.69 -11.24
N THR A 84 0.78 6.93 -10.26
CA THR A 84 -0.61 6.47 -10.31
C THR A 84 -1.43 7.24 -11.35
N GLY A 85 -1.02 8.46 -11.72
CA GLY A 85 -1.67 9.29 -12.73
C GLY A 85 -2.48 10.46 -12.18
N TYR A 86 -2.29 10.81 -10.90
CA TYR A 86 -2.69 12.12 -10.38
C TYR A 86 -1.70 13.17 -10.86
N ASN A 87 -2.20 14.30 -11.34
CA ASN A 87 -1.39 15.34 -11.99
C ASN A 87 -1.75 16.73 -11.45
N ALA A 88 -0.97 17.74 -11.82
CA ALA A 88 -1.25 19.14 -11.49
C ALA A 88 -2.70 19.55 -11.85
N GLY A 89 -3.40 20.17 -10.91
CA GLY A 89 -4.78 20.61 -11.00
C GLY A 89 -5.82 19.50 -10.91
N PHE A 90 -5.45 18.27 -10.55
CA PHE A 90 -6.41 17.17 -10.43
C PHE A 90 -7.36 17.43 -9.24
N PRO A 91 -8.69 17.33 -9.44
CA PRO A 91 -9.64 17.56 -8.36
C PRO A 91 -9.54 16.47 -7.29
N GLY A 92 -9.36 16.89 -6.04
CA GLY A 92 -9.31 16.03 -4.85
C GLY A 92 -7.91 15.84 -4.29
N ILE A 93 -6.92 15.50 -5.11
CA ILE A 93 -5.51 15.46 -4.70
C ILE A 93 -4.59 15.81 -5.86
N ASP A 94 -3.74 16.81 -5.65
CA ASP A 94 -2.74 17.27 -6.62
C ASP A 94 -1.33 17.01 -6.07
N PRO A 95 -0.51 16.17 -6.72
CA PRO A 95 0.85 15.87 -6.24
C PRO A 95 1.78 17.08 -6.16
N GLU A 96 1.47 18.20 -6.81
CA GLU A 96 2.26 19.42 -6.78
C GLU A 96 1.87 20.35 -5.62
N THR A 97 0.63 20.29 -5.14
CA THR A 97 0.12 21.21 -4.11
C THR A 97 -0.31 20.55 -2.82
N CYS A 98 -0.54 19.24 -2.83
CA CYS A 98 -1.04 18.53 -1.66
C CYS A 98 -0.14 18.70 -0.44
N GLU A 99 -0.77 18.83 0.72
CA GLU A 99 -0.08 18.83 2.00
C GLU A 99 0.40 17.41 2.32
N VAL A 100 1.69 17.27 2.67
CA VAL A 100 2.24 16.01 3.17
C VAL A 100 2.69 16.19 4.60
N GLN A 101 2.01 15.53 5.54
CA GLN A 101 2.38 15.54 6.95
C GLN A 101 3.15 14.28 7.32
N ASN A 102 4.39 14.49 7.74
CA ASN A 102 5.22 13.44 8.30
C ASN A 102 5.02 13.33 9.82
N ARG A 103 4.47 12.20 10.27
CA ARG A 103 4.19 11.86 11.67
C ARG A 103 4.85 10.54 12.09
N VAL A 104 5.91 10.13 11.40
CA VAL A 104 6.65 8.91 11.72
C VAL A 104 7.62 9.15 12.89
N HIS A 105 7.79 8.16 13.74
CA HIS A 105 8.75 8.21 14.84
C HIS A 105 9.53 6.90 14.99
N GLY A 106 10.63 6.94 15.75
CA GLY A 106 11.37 5.74 16.10
C GLY A 106 10.54 4.80 16.99
N GLN A 107 10.63 3.49 16.76
CA GLN A 107 9.94 2.48 17.55
C GLN A 107 10.39 2.49 19.02
N SER A 108 9.43 2.30 19.95
CA SER A 108 9.71 2.18 21.38
C SER A 108 10.54 0.92 21.71
N ALA A 109 11.55 1.08 22.57
CA ALA A 109 12.41 -0.02 23.06
C ALA A 109 11.66 -1.11 23.86
N GLN A 110 10.41 -0.86 24.28
CA GLN A 110 9.60 -1.83 25.04
C GLN A 110 8.94 -2.89 24.15
N ILE A 111 8.62 -2.58 22.89
CA ILE A 111 7.96 -3.51 21.95
C ILE A 111 8.97 -4.55 21.42
N ALA A 112 10.22 -4.13 21.18
CA ALA A 112 11.28 -4.98 20.61
C ALA A 112 11.52 -6.27 21.42
N LYS A 113 11.46 -6.19 22.75
CA LYS A 113 11.76 -7.32 23.66
C LYS A 113 10.71 -8.44 23.62
N GLY A 114 9.49 -8.16 23.17
CA GLY A 114 8.42 -9.16 23.06
C GLY A 114 8.57 -10.06 21.83
N VAL A 115 9.18 -9.52 20.77
CA VAL A 115 9.31 -10.18 19.46
C VAL A 115 10.69 -10.82 19.30
N GLU A 116 11.74 -10.13 19.73
CA GLU A 116 13.12 -10.58 19.59
C GLU A 116 13.58 -11.26 20.87
N ARG A 117 13.60 -12.59 20.85
CA ARG A 117 14.02 -13.42 21.97
C ARG A 117 15.52 -13.68 21.92
N GLU A 118 16.12 -13.88 23.10
CA GLU A 118 17.56 -14.14 23.26
C GLU A 118 18.03 -15.46 22.61
N ASP A 119 17.11 -16.40 22.36
CA ASP A 119 17.36 -17.67 21.70
C ASP A 119 17.41 -17.57 20.15
N GLY A 120 17.20 -16.37 19.59
CA GLY A 120 17.17 -16.12 18.16
C GLY A 120 15.87 -16.54 17.46
N ILE A 121 14.88 -17.04 18.20
CA ILE A 121 13.56 -17.39 17.66
C ILE A 121 12.66 -16.15 17.71
N LEU A 122 12.18 -15.72 16.55
CA LEU A 122 11.25 -14.60 16.46
C LEU A 122 9.85 -15.02 16.93
N GLY A 123 9.29 -14.24 17.86
CA GLY A 123 7.87 -14.31 18.21
C GLY A 123 6.99 -13.62 17.16
N ALA A 124 5.67 -13.84 17.26
CA ALA A 124 4.71 -13.05 16.48
C ALA A 124 4.77 -11.57 16.90
N GLY A 125 4.61 -10.66 15.93
CA GLY A 125 4.59 -9.21 16.18
C GLY A 125 3.35 -8.75 16.95
N ASP A 126 2.23 -9.47 16.80
CA ASP A 126 0.99 -9.27 17.54
C ASP A 126 0.19 -10.58 17.56
N GLN A 127 -0.85 -10.66 18.38
CA GLN A 127 -1.85 -11.73 18.32
C GLN A 127 -2.66 -11.64 17.03
N GLY A 128 -3.03 -12.79 16.44
CA GLY A 128 -3.81 -12.80 15.21
C GLY A 128 -4.32 -14.16 14.80
N LEU A 129 -5.22 -14.16 13.83
CA LEU A 129 -5.76 -15.34 13.16
C LEU A 129 -5.60 -15.14 11.65
N MET A 130 -5.11 -16.15 10.95
CA MET A 130 -4.85 -16.10 9.52
C MET A 130 -5.57 -17.25 8.82
N PHE A 131 -6.15 -16.96 7.65
CA PHE A 131 -6.78 -17.95 6.78
C PHE A 131 -6.06 -17.97 5.43
N GLY A 132 -5.79 -19.17 4.92
CA GLY A 132 -5.37 -19.38 3.54
C GLY A 132 -6.49 -20.08 2.77
N TYR A 133 -6.68 -19.71 1.52
CA TYR A 133 -7.69 -20.32 0.65
C TYR A 133 -7.11 -20.55 -0.76
N ALA A 134 -7.51 -21.65 -1.40
CA ALA A 134 -7.19 -21.96 -2.78
C ALA A 134 -8.32 -22.84 -3.36
N CYS A 135 -8.63 -22.67 -4.65
CA CYS A 135 -9.60 -23.49 -5.38
C CYS A 135 -9.18 -23.64 -6.86
N ASP A 136 -9.68 -24.65 -7.55
CA ASP A 136 -9.33 -24.97 -8.94
C ASP A 136 -10.21 -24.27 -9.99
N GLU A 137 -11.02 -23.28 -9.59
CA GLU A 137 -11.88 -22.50 -10.49
C GLU A 137 -11.09 -21.68 -11.53
N THR A 138 -9.83 -21.34 -11.23
CA THR A 138 -8.92 -20.58 -12.10
C THR A 138 -7.51 -21.17 -12.10
N ALA A 139 -6.69 -20.82 -13.08
CA ALA A 139 -5.31 -21.31 -13.19
C ALA A 139 -4.41 -20.76 -12.07
N GLU A 140 -4.74 -19.58 -11.54
CA GLU A 140 -4.06 -18.92 -10.41
C GLU A 140 -4.48 -19.49 -9.04
N LEU A 141 -5.35 -20.52 -9.03
CA LEU A 141 -5.90 -21.15 -7.84
C LEU A 141 -6.76 -20.23 -6.96
N MET A 142 -7.41 -19.24 -7.57
CA MET A 142 -8.27 -18.24 -6.91
C MET A 142 -9.75 -18.39 -7.30
N PRO A 143 -10.70 -17.92 -6.46
CA PRO A 143 -12.11 -17.87 -6.84
C PRO A 143 -12.30 -17.01 -8.10
N LEU A 144 -13.09 -17.50 -9.05
CA LEU A 144 -13.34 -16.77 -10.29
C LEU A 144 -13.89 -15.34 -10.08
N PRO A 145 -14.83 -15.07 -9.14
CA PRO A 145 -15.39 -13.73 -8.96
C PRO A 145 -14.35 -12.65 -8.63
N ILE A 146 -13.45 -12.90 -7.65
CA ILE A 146 -12.42 -11.93 -7.28
C ILE A 146 -11.33 -11.82 -8.35
N GLN A 147 -10.99 -12.94 -9.01
CA GLN A 147 -10.02 -12.93 -10.10
C GLN A 147 -10.49 -12.04 -11.26
N LEU A 148 -11.76 -12.12 -11.64
CA LEU A 148 -12.32 -11.25 -12.69
C LEU A 148 -12.35 -9.77 -12.27
N ALA A 149 -12.77 -9.46 -11.05
CA ALA A 149 -12.76 -8.08 -10.54
C ALA A 149 -11.36 -7.46 -10.58
N HIS A 150 -10.32 -8.21 -10.15
CA HIS A 150 -8.93 -7.78 -10.27
C HIS A 150 -8.49 -7.57 -11.71
N ARG A 151 -8.83 -8.49 -12.63
CA ARG A 151 -8.47 -8.36 -14.05
C ARG A 151 -9.17 -7.18 -14.72
N LEU A 152 -10.38 -6.82 -14.32
CA LEU A 152 -11.07 -5.61 -14.79
C LEU A 152 -10.32 -4.34 -14.37
N MET A 153 -9.90 -4.25 -13.10
CA MET A 153 -9.11 -3.11 -12.62
C MET A 153 -7.72 -3.05 -13.26
N GLN A 154 -7.06 -4.19 -13.46
CA GLN A 154 -5.80 -4.26 -14.19
C GLN A 154 -5.97 -3.75 -15.63
N ARG A 155 -7.01 -4.21 -16.33
CA ARG A 155 -7.27 -3.78 -17.70
C ARG A 155 -7.61 -2.30 -17.79
N GLN A 156 -8.36 -1.76 -16.82
CA GLN A 156 -8.63 -0.33 -16.73
C GLN A 156 -7.32 0.48 -16.62
N HIS A 157 -6.40 0.04 -15.75
CA HIS A 157 -5.10 0.69 -15.59
C HIS A 157 -4.27 0.65 -16.89
N GLU A 158 -4.19 -0.48 -17.58
CA GLU A 158 -3.48 -0.63 -18.86
C GLU A 158 -4.02 0.33 -19.92
N LEU A 159 -5.35 0.39 -20.07
CA LEU A 159 -6.01 1.25 -21.06
C LEU A 159 -5.80 2.74 -20.77
N ARG A 160 -5.78 3.11 -19.48
CA ARG A 160 -5.53 4.47 -19.02
C ARG A 160 -4.07 4.88 -19.21
N SER A 161 -3.14 4.09 -18.68
CA SER A 161 -1.69 4.37 -18.73
C SER A 161 -1.12 4.28 -20.14
N GLY A 162 -1.68 3.41 -20.99
CA GLY A 162 -1.34 3.32 -22.42
C GLY A 162 -1.97 4.42 -23.28
N GLY A 163 -2.87 5.25 -22.73
CA GLY A 163 -3.51 6.35 -23.45
C GLY A 163 -4.60 5.93 -24.46
N GLU A 164 -4.93 4.64 -24.56
CA GLU A 164 -5.99 4.13 -25.43
C GLU A 164 -7.36 4.71 -25.06
N LEU A 165 -7.61 4.84 -23.75
CA LEU A 165 -8.77 5.54 -23.20
C LEU A 165 -8.33 6.75 -22.38
N ALA A 166 -7.84 7.79 -23.07
CA ALA A 166 -7.28 9.01 -22.47
C ALA A 166 -8.24 9.79 -21.54
N TRP A 167 -9.54 9.51 -21.56
CA TRP A 167 -10.54 10.12 -20.68
C TRP A 167 -10.66 9.41 -19.33
N LEU A 168 -10.08 8.21 -19.16
CA LEU A 168 -10.08 7.49 -17.89
C LEU A 168 -9.25 8.23 -16.84
N ARG A 169 -9.78 8.25 -15.62
CA ARG A 169 -9.10 8.77 -14.42
C ARG A 169 -8.59 7.62 -13.55
N PRO A 170 -7.68 7.90 -12.58
CA PRO A 170 -7.05 6.85 -11.78
C PRO A 170 -8.02 6.03 -10.91
N ASP A 171 -9.01 6.64 -10.25
CA ASP A 171 -9.97 5.95 -9.38
C ASP A 171 -11.04 5.19 -10.19
N ALA A 172 -11.18 3.90 -9.91
CA ALA A 172 -12.17 3.01 -10.50
C ALA A 172 -12.51 1.82 -9.57
N LYS A 173 -13.67 1.20 -9.79
CA LYS A 173 -14.20 0.04 -9.05
C LYS A 173 -14.85 -0.94 -10.02
N ALA A 174 -14.76 -2.24 -9.76
CA ALA A 174 -15.41 -3.30 -10.54
C ALA A 174 -15.89 -4.44 -9.65
#